data_AF-A0A518BAR9-F1
#
_entry.id   AF-A0A518BAR9-F1
#
_cell.length_a   1.000
_cell.length_b   1.000
_cell.length_c   1.000
_cell.angle_alpha   90.00
_cell.angle_beta   90.00
_cell.angle_gamma   90.00
#
_symmetry.space_group_name_H-M   'P 1'
#
loop_
_entity.id
_entity.type
_entity.pdbx_description
1 polymer ?
#
loop_
_entity_poly.entity_id
_entity_poly.type
_entity_poly.pdbx_seq_one_letter_code
_entity_poly.pdbx_strand_id
1 'polypeptide(L)'
;MQWLHDDTGTDSLGIVLIAHGSRRQSANEELERVAEGLRSRGFGCVVPSYLELAHPLIVEGGDICVTRGAKTILLLPYFLSSGRHVAEDLERARKELQERYADKVFLLAGPLGPHSLLVDILQQRVAEALVERDHISTSAQVD
;
A
#
# COMPACT_ATOMS: atom_id res chain seq x y z
N MET A 1 5.28 1.91 19.95
CA MET A 1 4.95 2.84 18.85
C MET A 1 5.17 4.28 19.32
N GLN A 2 6.41 4.64 19.66
CA GLN A 2 6.71 5.92 20.33
C GLN A 2 7.68 6.73 19.46
N TRP A 3 7.23 7.09 18.26
CA TRP A 3 7.99 7.92 17.30
C TRP A 3 7.12 8.90 16.51
N LEU A 4 5.85 9.11 16.91
CA LEU A 4 4.92 10.05 16.24
C LEU A 4 4.80 11.42 16.94
N HIS A 5 5.67 11.74 17.90
CA HIS A 5 5.54 12.95 18.73
C HIS A 5 6.67 13.97 18.60
N ASP A 6 7.61 13.77 17.67
CA ASP A 6 8.45 14.90 17.25
C ASP A 6 7.71 15.69 16.17
N ASP A 7 7.63 17.00 16.39
CA ASP A 7 6.88 18.06 15.71
C ASP A 7 7.25 18.25 14.21
N THR A 8 7.79 17.22 13.56
CA THR A 8 8.30 17.20 12.18
C THR A 8 8.08 15.88 11.41
N GLY A 9 7.55 14.82 12.04
CA GLY A 9 7.70 13.43 11.54
C GLY A 9 6.76 12.96 10.42
N THR A 10 5.50 13.41 10.37
CA THR A 10 4.49 12.91 9.40
C THR A 10 3.98 13.98 8.44
N ASP A 11 4.02 15.26 8.81
CA ASP A 11 3.54 16.34 7.94
C ASP A 11 4.46 16.58 6.73
N SER A 12 5.72 16.13 6.80
CA SER A 12 6.62 16.12 5.65
C SER A 12 6.77 14.75 4.99
N LEU A 13 5.97 13.74 5.38
CA LEU A 13 6.03 12.39 4.83
C LEU A 13 4.95 12.20 3.76
N GLY A 14 5.39 11.88 2.54
CA GLY A 14 4.55 11.33 1.49
C GLY A 14 4.68 9.81 1.44
N ILE A 15 3.58 9.10 1.26
CA ILE A 15 3.56 7.65 1.06
C ILE A 15 3.05 7.37 -0.35
N VAL A 16 3.88 6.70 -1.14
CA VAL A 16 3.46 6.10 -2.41
C VAL A 16 3.09 4.66 -2.10
N LEU A 17 1.79 4.35 -2.06
CA LEU A 17 1.27 3.01 -1.75
C LEU A 17 1.15 2.22 -3.06
N ILE A 18 1.98 1.18 -3.22
CA ILE A 18 2.24 0.59 -4.53
C ILE A 18 1.55 -0.76 -4.69
N ALA A 19 0.77 -0.94 -5.75
CA ALA A 19 0.28 -2.24 -6.21
C ALA A 19 0.71 -2.53 -7.66
N HIS A 20 0.34 -3.70 -8.19
CA HIS A 20 0.58 -4.02 -9.61
C HIS A 20 -0.22 -3.11 -10.55
N GLY A 21 -1.46 -2.80 -10.16
CA GLY A 21 -2.45 -2.18 -11.02
C GLY A 21 -3.25 -3.22 -11.80
N SER A 22 -4.48 -2.86 -12.14
CA SER A 22 -5.43 -3.77 -12.77
C SER A 22 -6.25 -3.04 -13.82
N ARG A 23 -6.61 -3.77 -14.88
CA ARG A 23 -7.65 -3.31 -15.83
C ARG A 23 -9.04 -3.29 -15.20
N ARG A 24 -9.25 -4.04 -14.11
CA ARG A 24 -10.50 -4.04 -13.35
C ARG A 24 -10.48 -2.89 -12.36
N GLN A 25 -11.30 -1.86 -12.62
CA GLN A 25 -11.37 -0.67 -11.78
C GLN A 25 -11.65 -0.99 -10.31
N SER A 26 -12.53 -1.97 -10.03
CA SER A 26 -12.85 -2.37 -8.65
C SER A 26 -11.63 -2.82 -7.83
N ALA A 27 -10.61 -3.40 -8.47
CA ALA A 27 -9.37 -3.80 -7.80
C ALA A 27 -8.47 -2.60 -7.48
N ASN A 28 -8.48 -1.55 -8.32
CA ASN A 28 -7.75 -0.32 -8.04
C ASN A 28 -8.45 0.48 -6.91
N GLU A 29 -9.79 0.44 -6.85
CA GLU A 29 -10.57 1.03 -5.77
C GLU A 29 -10.32 0.36 -4.40
N GLU A 30 -9.97 -0.93 -4.37
CA GLU A 30 -9.54 -1.60 -3.14
C GLU A 30 -8.27 -0.97 -2.57
N LEU A 31 -7.30 -0.62 -3.41
CA LEU A 31 -6.07 0.04 -2.98
C LEU A 31 -6.34 1.46 -2.46
N GLU A 32 -7.26 2.20 -3.10
CA GLU A 32 -7.69 3.51 -2.61
C GLU A 32 -8.30 3.41 -1.21
N ARG A 33 -9.11 2.38 -0.92
CA ARG A 33 -9.65 2.14 0.43
C ARG A 33 -8.55 1.88 1.45
N VAL A 34 -7.49 1.17 1.08
CA VAL A 34 -6.33 0.97 1.96
C VAL A 34 -5.60 2.30 2.21
N ALA A 35 -5.40 3.11 1.17
CA ALA A 35 -4.81 4.43 1.32
C ALA A 35 -5.64 5.35 2.22
N GLU A 36 -6.96 5.33 2.09
CA GLU A 36 -7.85 6.07 3.00
C GLU A 36 -7.76 5.56 4.45
N GLY A 37 -7.62 4.25 4.62
CA GLY A 37 -7.31 3.66 5.92
C GLY A 37 -6.01 4.16 6.54
N LEU A 38 -4.99 4.46 5.72
CA LEU A 38 -3.75 5.08 6.19
C LEU A 38 -3.94 6.57 6.48
N ARG A 39 -4.65 7.31 5.62
CA ARG A 39 -4.94 8.74 5.83
C ARG A 39 -5.70 8.99 7.13
N SER A 40 -6.72 8.18 7.40
CA SER A 40 -7.49 8.22 8.66
C SER A 40 -6.67 7.86 9.91
N ARG A 41 -5.50 7.24 9.74
CA ARG A 41 -4.53 6.95 10.82
C ARG A 41 -3.47 8.05 10.99
N GLY A 42 -3.60 9.19 10.31
CA GLY A 42 -2.75 10.37 10.49
C GLY A 42 -1.66 10.55 9.43
N PHE A 43 -1.64 9.73 8.38
CA PHE A 43 -0.72 9.94 7.25
C PHE A 43 -1.31 10.93 6.24
N GLY A 44 -0.93 12.21 6.32
CA GLY A 44 -1.55 13.29 5.54
C GLY A 44 -1.44 13.15 4.02
N CYS A 45 -0.36 12.56 3.51
CA CYS A 45 -0.16 12.35 2.07
C CYS A 45 0.07 10.87 1.75
N VAL A 46 -1.00 10.18 1.32
CA VAL A 46 -0.93 8.81 0.78
C VAL A 46 -1.45 8.82 -0.65
N VAL A 47 -0.65 8.35 -1.59
CA VAL A 47 -0.98 8.29 -3.02
C VAL A 47 -0.92 6.83 -3.47
N PRO A 48 -2.07 6.20 -3.79
CA PRO A 48 -2.09 4.91 -4.47
C PRO A 48 -1.37 5.03 -5.80
N SER A 49 -0.48 4.10 -6.11
CA SER A 49 0.27 4.08 -7.34
C SER A 49 0.52 2.66 -7.81
N TYR A 50 0.84 2.52 -9.09
CA TYR A 50 0.83 1.23 -9.75
C TYR A 50 2.13 0.98 -10.51
N LEU A 51 2.54 -0.28 -10.58
CA LEU A 51 3.63 -0.71 -11.46
C LEU A 51 3.25 -0.53 -12.93
N GLU A 52 1.99 -0.86 -13.26
CA GLU A 52 1.46 -0.85 -14.62
C GLU A 52 -0.07 -0.79 -14.63
N LEU A 53 -0.67 -0.72 -15.82
CA LEU A 53 -2.12 -0.89 -16.09
C LEU A 53 -3.08 0.16 -15.50
N ALA A 54 -2.65 0.92 -14.50
CA ALA A 54 -3.41 1.97 -13.86
C ALA A 54 -2.49 3.15 -13.52
N HIS A 55 -3.09 4.33 -13.32
CA HIS A 55 -2.38 5.55 -12.96
C HIS A 55 -2.83 6.04 -11.58
N PRO A 56 -1.95 6.75 -10.85
CA PRO A 56 -0.59 7.12 -11.24
C PRO A 56 0.41 5.95 -11.18
N LEU A 57 1.41 5.96 -12.05
CA LEU A 57 2.59 5.10 -11.94
C LEU A 57 3.43 5.50 -10.72
N ILE A 58 4.33 4.63 -10.25
CA ILE A 58 5.13 4.86 -9.03
C ILE A 58 5.81 6.23 -9.04
N VAL A 59 6.46 6.58 -10.14
CA VAL A 59 7.20 7.84 -10.26
C VAL A 59 6.24 9.04 -10.26
N GLU A 60 5.10 8.93 -10.95
CA GLU A 60 4.06 9.96 -10.93
C GLU A 60 3.48 10.17 -9.52
N GLY A 61 3.31 9.08 -8.75
CA GLY A 61 2.90 9.14 -7.35
C GLY A 61 3.92 9.85 -6.46
N GLY A 62 5.21 9.63 -6.72
CA GLY A 62 6.32 10.35 -6.08
C GLY A 62 6.29 11.84 -6.41
N ASP A 63 6.12 12.20 -7.69
CA ASP A 63 6.00 13.60 -8.15
C ASP A 63 4.83 14.31 -7.46
N ILE A 64 3.69 13.62 -7.29
CA ILE A 64 2.52 14.15 -6.55
C ILE A 64 2.86 14.40 -5.08
N CYS A 65 3.54 13.47 -4.41
CA CYS A 65 3.95 13.64 -3.01
C CYS A 65 4.88 14.86 -2.85
N VAL A 66 5.87 15.01 -3.74
CA VAL A 66 6.80 16.15 -3.74
C VAL A 66 6.05 17.47 -3.97
N THR A 67 5.14 17.49 -4.93
CA THR A 67 4.31 18.68 -5.24
C THR A 67 3.45 19.11 -4.05
N ARG A 68 3.01 18.14 -3.24
CA ARG A 68 2.26 18.39 -1.99
C ARG A 68 3.13 18.81 -0.81
N GLY A 69 4.44 18.97 -1.03
CA GLY A 69 5.38 19.48 -0.02
C GLY A 69 6.09 18.41 0.80
N ALA A 70 5.95 17.13 0.47
CA ALA A 70 6.67 16.06 1.15
C ALA A 70 8.20 16.24 0.99
N LYS A 71 8.93 16.11 2.11
CA LYS A 71 10.39 16.12 2.15
C LYS A 71 10.97 14.71 2.13
N THR A 72 10.23 13.78 2.74
CA THR A 72 10.52 12.35 2.73
C THR A 72 9.39 11.64 2.02
N ILE A 73 9.73 10.75 1.09
CA ILE A 73 8.77 9.97 0.33
C ILE A 73 9.08 8.49 0.57
N LEU A 74 8.11 7.76 1.10
CA LEU A 74 8.17 6.33 1.33
C LEU A 74 7.47 5.58 0.20
N LEU A 75 8.22 4.81 -0.57
CA LEU A 75 7.69 3.80 -1.47
C LEU A 75 7.29 2.58 -0.64
N LEU A 76 5.98 2.37 -0.49
CA LEU A 76 5.39 1.35 0.36
C LEU A 76 4.71 0.27 -0.50
N PRO A 77 5.36 -0.89 -0.74
CA PRO A 77 4.76 -1.97 -1.52
C PRO A 77 3.62 -2.66 -0.77
N TYR A 78 2.43 -2.65 -1.36
CA TYR A 78 1.27 -3.42 -0.93
C TYR A 78 1.28 -4.82 -1.57
N PHE A 79 2.32 -5.59 -1.23
CA PHE A 79 2.54 -6.96 -1.73
C PHE A 79 2.75 -7.93 -0.58
N LEU A 80 2.14 -9.12 -0.64
CA LEU A 80 2.41 -10.19 0.34
C LEU A 80 3.84 -10.73 0.20
N SER A 81 4.36 -10.75 -1.02
CA SER A 81 5.74 -11.11 -1.35
C SER A 81 6.18 -10.35 -2.59
N SER A 82 7.45 -9.98 -2.68
CA SER A 82 8.03 -9.37 -3.87
C SER A 82 8.97 -10.36 -4.58
N GLY A 83 8.65 -10.70 -5.83
CA GLY A 83 9.61 -11.39 -6.71
C GLY A 83 10.78 -10.47 -7.09
N ARG A 84 11.88 -11.05 -7.61
CA ARG A 84 13.10 -10.30 -7.97
C ARG A 84 12.79 -9.09 -8.87
N HIS A 85 11.99 -9.28 -9.93
CA HIS A 85 11.65 -8.23 -10.88
C HIS A 85 10.92 -7.05 -10.23
N VAL A 86 9.97 -7.33 -9.33
CA VAL A 86 9.26 -6.26 -8.61
C VAL A 86 10.24 -5.46 -7.75
N ALA A 87 11.15 -6.11 -7.04
CA ALA A 87 12.16 -5.40 -6.23
C ALA A 87 13.08 -4.51 -7.10
N GLU A 88 13.50 -5.01 -8.26
CA GLU A 88 14.30 -4.23 -9.23
C GLU A 88 13.53 -3.03 -9.79
N ASP A 89 12.24 -3.19 -10.08
CA ASP A 89 11.37 -2.12 -10.57
C ASP A 89 11.15 -1.01 -9.53
N LEU A 90 10.89 -1.40 -8.28
CA LEU A 90 10.75 -0.45 -7.16
C LEU A 90 12.03 0.34 -6.92
N GLU A 91 13.18 -0.34 -6.95
CA GLU A 91 14.48 0.31 -6.76
C GLU A 91 14.84 1.24 -7.92
N ARG A 92 14.49 0.88 -9.15
CA ARG A 92 14.63 1.75 -10.32
C ARG A 92 13.79 3.03 -10.17
N ALA A 93 12.52 2.89 -9.81
CA ALA A 93 11.64 4.03 -9.58
C ALA A 93 12.15 4.94 -8.44
N ARG A 94 12.67 4.34 -7.36
CA ARG A 94 13.29 5.08 -6.24
C ARG A 94 14.48 5.91 -6.70
N LYS A 95 15.40 5.31 -7.47
CA LYS A 95 16.58 6.01 -8.00
C LYS A 95 16.21 7.14 -8.94
N GLU A 96 15.26 6.89 -9.84
CA GLU A 96 14.76 7.89 -10.77
C GLU A 96 14.16 9.11 -10.04
N LEU A 97 13.35 8.88 -9.01
CA LEU A 97 12.84 9.94 -8.16
C LEU A 97 13.95 10.69 -7.41
N GLN A 98 14.95 9.97 -6.90
CA GLN A 98 16.10 10.57 -6.21
C GLN A 98 16.95 11.45 -7.13
N GLU A 99 17.12 11.06 -8.40
CA GLU A 99 17.81 11.85 -9.42
C GLU A 99 17.05 13.13 -9.79
N ARG A 100 15.70 13.05 -9.87
CA ARG A 100 14.85 14.21 -10.16
C ARG A 100 14.82 15.23 -9.02
N TYR A 101 14.84 14.76 -7.77
CA TYR A 101 14.66 15.59 -6.58
C TYR A 101 15.78 15.36 -5.57
N ALA A 102 16.97 15.88 -5.86
CA ALA A 102 18.17 15.70 -5.06
C ALA A 102 18.07 16.25 -3.62
N ASP A 103 17.16 17.19 -3.36
CA ASP A 103 16.92 17.77 -2.03
C ASP A 103 15.88 17.00 -1.20
N LYS A 104 15.32 15.91 -1.72
CA LYS A 104 14.32 15.06 -1.07
C LYS A 104 14.89 13.70 -0.71
N VAL A 105 14.27 13.03 0.25
CA VAL A 105 14.65 11.69 0.71
C VAL A 105 13.65 10.66 0.20
N PHE A 106 14.13 9.63 -0.50
CA PHE A 106 13.30 8.51 -0.98
C PHE A 106 13.67 7.21 -0.28
N LEU A 107 12.72 6.67 0.49
CA LEU A 107 12.84 5.42 1.21
C LEU A 107 12.04 4.32 0.50
N LEU A 108 12.51 3.07 0.58
CA LEU A 108 11.79 1.90 0.08
C LEU A 108 11.58 0.92 1.24
N ALA A 109 10.33 0.64 1.57
CA ALA A 109 9.98 -0.37 2.55
C ALA A 109 10.04 -1.78 1.96
N GLY A 110 10.14 -2.79 2.83
CA GLY A 110 9.91 -4.18 2.45
C GLY A 110 8.44 -4.46 2.14
N PRO A 111 8.14 -5.57 1.43
CA PRO A 111 6.77 -6.03 1.25
C PRO A 111 6.12 -6.38 2.60
N LEU A 112 4.81 -6.56 2.63
CA LEU A 112 4.09 -6.95 3.84
C LEU A 112 4.64 -8.25 4.45
N GLY A 113 5.02 -9.21 3.60
CA GLY A 113 5.68 -10.44 4.04
C GLY A 113 4.82 -11.29 4.98
N PRO A 114 5.42 -12.27 5.68
CA PRO A 114 4.74 -13.08 6.68
C PRO A 114 4.61 -12.33 8.02
N HIS A 115 4.02 -11.14 8.00
CA HIS A 115 3.80 -10.35 9.21
C HIS A 115 2.74 -11.02 10.11
N SER A 116 2.92 -10.98 11.44
CA SER A 116 1.99 -11.62 12.39
C SER A 116 0.54 -11.16 12.20
N LEU A 117 0.33 -9.86 12.01
CA LEU A 117 -1.01 -9.30 11.71
C LEU A 117 -1.66 -9.86 10.43
N LEU A 118 -0.88 -10.32 9.44
CA LEU A 118 -1.45 -11.01 8.29
C LEU A 118 -1.91 -12.41 8.66
N VAL A 119 -1.21 -13.09 9.58
CA VAL A 119 -1.65 -14.38 10.12
C VAL A 119 -2.99 -14.21 10.85
N ASP A 120 -3.16 -13.14 11.63
CA ASP A 120 -4.42 -12.82 12.31
C ASP A 120 -5.57 -12.60 11.31
N ILE A 121 -5.31 -11.84 10.23
CA ILE A 121 -6.29 -11.64 9.14
C ILE A 121 -6.65 -12.98 8.48
N LEU A 122 -5.66 -13.83 8.19
CA LEU A 122 -5.90 -15.14 7.59
C LEU A 122 -6.72 -16.05 8.51
N GLN A 123 -6.44 -16.03 9.81
CA GLN A 123 -7.25 -16.76 10.80
C GLN A 123 -8.70 -16.28 10.77
N GLN A 124 -8.93 -14.97 10.68
CA GLN A 124 -10.28 -14.42 10.56
C GLN A 124 -10.97 -14.89 9.28
N ARG A 125 -10.28 -14.89 8.13
CA ARG A 125 -10.84 -15.40 6.86
C ARG A 125 -11.22 -16.88 6.93
N VAL A 126 -10.42 -17.70 7.61
CA VAL A 126 -10.77 -19.12 7.85
C VAL A 126 -12.05 -19.23 8.66
N ALA A 127 -12.18 -18.45 9.74
CA ALA A 127 -13.38 -18.46 10.57
C ALA A 127 -14.62 -18.01 9.78
N GLU A 128 -14.52 -16.93 9.00
CA GLU A 128 -15.61 -16.43 8.14
C GLU A 128 -16.09 -17.51 7.15
N ALA A 129 -15.15 -18.17 6.45
CA ALA A 129 -15.48 -19.21 5.48
C ALA A 129 -16.16 -20.45 6.11
N LEU A 130 -15.78 -20.81 7.34
CA LEU A 130 -16.40 -21.93 8.06
C LEU A 130 -17.83 -21.59 8.53
N VAL A 131 -18.07 -20.35 8.97
CA VAL A 131 -19.40 -19.89 9.34
C VAL A 131 -20.34 -19.89 8.13
N GLU A 132 -19.88 -19.39 6.97
CA GLU A 132 -20.67 -19.41 5.72
C GLU A 132 -21.06 -20.84 5.29
N ARG A 133 -20.16 -21.81 5.44
CA ARG A 133 -20.44 -23.22 5.13
C ARG A 133 -21.60 -23.76 5.97
N ASP A 134 -21.62 -23.46 7.26
CA ASP A 134 -22.65 -23.97 8.19
C ASP A 134 -24.02 -23.30 7.93
N HIS A 135 -24.03 -22.04 7.49
CA HIS A 135 -25.24 -21.36 7.03
C HIS A 135 -25.80 -21.96 5.72
N ILE A 136 -24.94 -22.27 4.74
CA ILE A 136 -25.35 -22.92 3.48
C ILE A 136 -25.89 -24.33 3.74
N SER A 137 -25.24 -25.09 4.63
CA SER A 137 -25.65 -26.45 5.00
C SER A 137 -27.00 -26.50 5.72
N THR A 138 -27.33 -25.47 6.51
CA THR A 138 -28.62 -25.36 7.21
C THR A 138 -29.75 -24.95 6.26
N SER A 139 -29.48 -24.09 5.27
CA SER A 139 -30.49 -23.71 4.26
C SER A 139 -30.83 -24.81 3.26
N ALA A 140 -29.92 -25.77 3.03
CA ALA A 140 -30.11 -26.87 2.08
C ALA A 140 -30.88 -28.07 2.65
N GLN A 141 -31.23 -28.08 3.94
CA GLN A 141 -31.96 -29.16 4.61
C GLN A 141 -33.44 -28.84 4.91
N VAL A 142 -33.96 -27.71 4.40
CA VAL A 142 -35.34 -27.24 4.67
C VAL A 142 -36.27 -27.42 3.46
N ASP A 143 -35.78 -28.01 2.36
CA ASP A 143 -36.59 -28.32 1.16
C ASP A 143 -36.91 -29.83 1.06
#